data_AF-A0A7C1R4X6-F1
#
_entry.id   AF-A0A7C1R4X6-F1
#
_cell.length_a   1.000
_cell.length_b   1.000
_cell.length_c   1.000
_cell.angle_alpha   90.00
_cell.angle_beta   90.00
_cell.angle_gamma   90.00
#
_symmetry.space_group_name_H-M   'P 1'
#
loop_
_entity.id
_entity.type
_entity.pdbx_description
1 polymer ?
#
loop_
_entity_poly.entity_id
_entity_poly.type
_entity_poly.pdbx_seq_one_letter_code
_entity_poly.pdbx_strand_id
1 'polypeptide(L)'
;MKDLTSDLDDKVLKGLQHKIDEAKAEISELKEKLAKKDEELAGLAKERFELNSKYVGKAAELDSKVHELKNIKTEADELKSSLSSKEGEINTLKAQVEDINKKNEEITNSIAEKDSKIKELNDALAEKDKIVEAQNAKIEESEKELTALKPVAPTTYSSEERLMCPSCGAVGKDLKSEEDKTKVLSYVGHTPMYAKKNVCKKCGYEF
;
A
#
# COMPACT_ATOMS: atom_id res chain seq x y z
N MET A 1 63.90 -132.68 45.85
CA MET A 1 64.02 -131.22 45.65
C MET A 1 62.70 -130.75 45.07
N LYS A 2 61.86 -130.08 45.87
CA LYS A 2 60.64 -129.44 45.36
C LYS A 2 61.09 -128.25 44.50
N ASP A 3 60.48 -128.11 43.33
CA ASP A 3 60.85 -127.17 42.28
C ASP A 3 60.45 -125.74 42.69
N LEU A 4 61.26 -125.09 43.53
CA LEU A 4 61.03 -123.71 44.01
C LEU A 4 60.92 -122.70 42.86
N THR A 5 61.43 -123.05 41.67
CA THR A 5 61.35 -122.28 40.43
C THR A 5 59.91 -122.19 39.91
N SER A 6 59.14 -123.29 39.91
CA SER A 6 57.76 -123.29 39.39
C SER A 6 56.78 -122.54 40.28
N ASP A 7 56.97 -122.60 41.60
CA ASP A 7 56.12 -121.89 42.57
C ASP A 7 56.34 -120.36 42.52
N LEU A 8 57.57 -119.93 42.21
CA LEU A 8 57.89 -118.51 42.02
C LEU A 8 57.27 -117.98 40.73
N ASP A 9 57.35 -118.75 39.64
CA ASP A 9 56.78 -118.40 38.34
C ASP A 9 55.23 -118.31 38.38
N ASP A 10 54.54 -119.22 39.07
CA ASP A 10 53.08 -119.19 39.24
C ASP A 10 52.60 -117.97 40.06
N LYS A 11 53.35 -117.59 41.10
CA LYS A 11 53.05 -116.40 41.90
C LYS A 11 53.22 -115.10 41.11
N VAL A 12 54.27 -115.02 40.27
CA VAL A 12 54.50 -113.87 39.39
C VAL A 12 53.42 -113.78 38.31
N LEU A 13 53.05 -114.91 37.68
CA LEU A 13 51.97 -114.97 36.68
C LEU A 13 50.63 -114.51 37.26
N LYS A 14 50.24 -114.98 38.45
CA LYS A 14 49.02 -114.54 39.14
C LYS A 14 49.04 -113.04 39.47
N GLY A 15 50.18 -112.50 39.89
CA GLY A 15 50.33 -111.08 40.17
C GLY A 15 50.22 -110.19 38.92
N LEU A 16 50.79 -110.64 37.79
CA LEU A 16 50.64 -109.97 36.50
C LEU A 16 49.20 -110.05 35.98
N GLN A 17 48.54 -111.20 36.13
CA GLN A 17 47.14 -111.38 35.75
C GLN A 17 46.21 -110.43 36.53
N HIS A 18 46.41 -110.29 37.84
CA HIS A 18 45.66 -109.34 38.65
C HIS A 18 45.81 -107.90 38.14
N LYS A 19 47.06 -107.46 37.89
CA LYS A 19 47.33 -106.12 37.35
C LYS A 19 46.70 -105.91 35.97
N ILE A 20 46.69 -106.94 35.12
CA ILE A 20 46.02 -106.89 33.82
C ILE A 20 44.52 -106.70 33.99
N ASP A 21 43.89 -107.39 34.93
CA ASP A 21 42.45 -107.29 35.15
C ASP A 21 42.05 -105.96 35.81
N GLU A 22 42.87 -105.43 36.72
CA GLU A 22 42.75 -104.06 37.24
C GLU A 22 42.85 -103.02 36.10
N ALA A 23 43.88 -103.11 35.27
CA ALA A 23 44.06 -102.19 34.14
C ALA A 23 42.89 -102.27 33.12
N LYS A 24 42.34 -103.47 32.88
CA LYS A 24 41.15 -103.62 32.03
C LYS A 24 39.92 -102.94 32.63
N ALA A 25 39.71 -103.06 33.94
CA ALA A 25 38.60 -102.40 34.62
C ALA A 25 38.73 -100.87 34.52
N GLU A 26 39.93 -100.33 34.77
CA GLU A 26 40.21 -98.90 34.62
C GLU A 26 40.00 -98.41 33.18
N ILE A 27 40.47 -99.17 32.18
CA ILE A 27 40.25 -98.85 30.76
C ILE A 27 38.75 -98.83 30.42
N SER A 28 37.97 -99.76 30.97
CA SER A 28 36.52 -99.80 30.77
C SER A 28 35.85 -98.54 31.35
N GLU A 29 36.21 -98.17 32.58
CA GLU A 29 35.67 -96.98 33.25
C GLU A 29 36.05 -95.69 32.49
N LEU A 30 37.29 -95.58 32.02
CA LEU A 30 37.76 -94.45 31.23
C LEU A 30 37.02 -94.33 29.89
N LYS A 31 36.72 -95.46 29.22
CA LYS A 31 35.93 -95.48 27.99
C LYS A 31 34.51 -94.97 28.22
N GLU A 32 33.87 -95.37 29.31
CA GLU A 32 32.52 -94.87 29.66
C GLU A 32 32.53 -93.37 29.96
N LYS A 33 33.55 -92.89 30.70
CA LYS A 33 33.72 -91.45 30.96
C LYS A 33 33.95 -90.65 29.68
N LEU A 34 34.76 -91.19 28.76
CA LEU A 34 35.02 -90.57 27.46
C LEU A 34 33.74 -90.46 26.63
N ALA A 35 32.95 -91.55 26.54
CA ALA A 35 31.68 -91.54 25.83
C ALA A 35 30.70 -90.49 26.37
N LYS A 36 30.58 -90.37 27.71
CA LYS A 36 29.76 -89.33 28.34
C LYS A 36 30.24 -87.92 28.00
N LYS A 37 31.56 -87.70 27.97
CA LYS A 37 32.14 -86.40 27.59
C LYS A 37 31.90 -86.06 26.12
N ASP A 38 31.95 -87.05 25.23
CA ASP A 38 31.64 -86.85 23.82
C ASP A 38 30.16 -86.48 23.61
N GLU A 39 29.24 -87.10 24.35
CA GLU A 39 27.81 -86.74 24.35
C GLU A 39 27.58 -85.30 24.86
N GLU A 40 28.21 -84.92 25.98
CA GLU A 40 28.16 -83.56 26.52
C GLU A 40 28.70 -82.52 25.51
N LEU A 41 29.83 -82.80 24.87
CA LEU A 41 30.43 -81.92 23.85
C LEU A 41 29.50 -81.76 22.64
N ALA A 42 28.87 -82.84 22.19
CA ALA A 42 27.89 -82.78 21.10
C ALA A 42 26.66 -81.94 21.46
N GLY A 43 26.20 -82.01 22.72
CA GLY A 43 25.12 -81.17 23.24
C GLY A 43 25.49 -79.69 23.25
N LEU A 44 26.64 -79.34 23.83
CA LEU A 44 27.15 -77.97 23.87
C LEU A 44 27.38 -77.39 22.47
N ALA A 45 27.84 -78.21 21.52
CA ALA A 45 28.02 -77.78 20.14
C ALA A 45 26.70 -77.37 19.48
N LYS A 46 25.60 -78.11 19.74
CA LYS A 46 24.25 -77.78 19.25
C LYS A 46 23.74 -76.49 19.88
N GLU A 47 23.86 -76.35 21.19
CA GLU A 47 23.43 -75.14 21.89
C GLU A 47 24.18 -73.90 21.39
N ARG A 48 25.51 -74.01 21.22
CA ARG A 48 26.33 -72.94 20.64
C ARG A 48 25.87 -72.56 19.24
N PHE A 49 25.53 -73.54 18.40
CA PHE A 49 25.02 -73.27 17.04
C PHE A 49 23.69 -72.51 17.08
N GLU A 50 22.75 -72.94 17.91
CA GLU A 50 21.46 -72.26 18.08
C GLU A 50 21.61 -70.83 18.60
N LEU A 51 22.48 -70.63 19.60
CA LEU A 51 22.76 -69.31 20.15
C LEU A 51 23.41 -68.40 19.11
N ASN A 52 24.33 -68.93 18.30
CA ASN A 52 24.95 -68.18 17.21
C ASN A 52 23.94 -67.75 16.16
N SER A 53 23.00 -68.63 15.79
CA SER A 53 21.90 -68.29 14.87
C SER A 53 21.03 -67.15 15.41
N LYS A 54 20.64 -67.22 16.69
CA LYS A 54 19.89 -66.14 17.37
C LYS A 54 20.67 -64.83 17.42
N TYR A 55 21.98 -64.89 17.68
CA TYR A 55 22.84 -63.71 17.73
C TYR A 55 22.91 -63.02 16.35
N VAL A 56 23.12 -63.79 15.28
CA VAL A 56 23.13 -63.27 13.91
C VAL A 56 21.80 -62.63 13.54
N GLY A 57 20.67 -63.25 13.91
CA GLY A 57 19.33 -62.68 13.68
C GLY A 57 19.14 -61.33 14.39
N LYS A 58 19.49 -61.25 15.68
CA LYS A 58 19.43 -59.99 16.44
C LYS A 58 20.35 -58.91 15.88
N ALA A 59 21.53 -59.28 15.38
CA ALA A 59 22.44 -58.33 14.76
C ALA A 59 21.84 -57.73 13.48
N ALA A 60 21.18 -58.53 12.65
CA ALA A 60 20.48 -58.05 11.46
C ALA A 60 19.28 -57.14 11.79
N GLU A 61 18.48 -57.49 12.81
CA GLU A 61 17.40 -56.63 13.29
C GLU A 61 17.91 -55.29 13.82
N LEU A 62 19.03 -55.29 14.55
CA LEU A 62 19.66 -54.08 15.05
C LEU A 62 20.12 -53.19 13.91
N ASP A 63 20.75 -53.77 12.88
CA ASP A 63 21.20 -53.04 11.70
C ASP A 63 20.03 -52.37 10.96
N SER A 64 18.93 -53.10 10.76
CA SER A 64 17.68 -52.55 10.18
C SER A 64 17.16 -51.35 10.99
N LYS A 65 17.09 -51.48 12.32
CA LYS A 65 16.63 -50.38 13.19
C LYS A 65 17.57 -49.18 13.18
N VAL A 66 18.88 -49.40 13.08
CA VAL A 66 19.85 -48.31 12.94
C VAL A 66 19.64 -47.56 11.63
N HIS A 67 19.35 -48.29 10.54
CA HIS A 67 19.03 -47.66 9.26
C HIS A 67 17.74 -46.85 9.31
N GLU A 68 16.66 -47.40 9.90
CA GLU A 68 15.39 -46.69 10.11
C GLU A 68 15.57 -45.41 10.95
N LEU A 69 16.32 -45.49 12.05
CA LEU A 69 16.62 -44.33 12.90
C LEU A 69 17.38 -43.24 12.15
N LYS A 70 18.30 -43.62 11.26
CA LYS A 70 19.04 -42.67 10.42
C LYS A 70 18.11 -41.96 9.43
N ASN A 71 17.17 -42.69 8.83
CA ASN A 71 16.20 -42.11 7.89
C ASN A 71 15.26 -41.15 8.63
N ILE A 72 14.67 -41.58 9.75
CA ILE A 72 13.80 -40.73 10.59
C ILE A 72 14.54 -39.46 11.04
N LYS A 73 15.82 -39.58 11.41
CA LYS A 73 16.62 -38.41 11.79
C LYS A 73 16.78 -37.42 10.63
N THR A 74 17.02 -37.92 9.42
CA THR A 74 17.16 -37.09 8.22
C THR A 74 15.85 -36.36 7.91
N GLU A 75 14.71 -37.07 7.94
CA GLU A 75 13.39 -36.47 7.75
C GLU A 75 13.09 -35.40 8.82
N ALA A 76 13.45 -35.64 10.08
CA ALA A 76 13.27 -34.68 11.15
C ALA A 76 14.09 -33.39 10.92
N ASP A 77 15.33 -33.51 10.44
CA ASP A 77 16.19 -32.36 10.11
C ASP A 77 15.65 -31.57 8.91
N GLU A 78 15.09 -32.25 7.90
CA GLU A 78 14.43 -31.61 6.75
C GLU A 78 13.17 -30.85 7.16
N LEU A 79 12.31 -31.48 7.98
CA LEU A 79 11.10 -30.85 8.51
C LEU A 79 11.44 -29.62 9.34
N LYS A 80 12.49 -29.68 10.17
CA LYS A 80 12.96 -28.55 10.96
C LYS A 80 13.43 -27.39 10.10
N SER A 81 14.19 -27.68 9.04
CA SER A 81 14.63 -26.67 8.06
C SER A 81 13.45 -26.02 7.35
N SER A 82 12.47 -26.82 6.91
CA SER A 82 11.24 -26.34 6.27
C SER A 82 10.42 -25.42 7.19
N LEU A 83 10.27 -25.82 8.46
CA LEU A 83 9.55 -25.03 9.46
C LEU A 83 10.22 -23.67 9.69
N SER A 84 11.54 -23.64 9.83
CA SER A 84 12.29 -22.38 9.97
C SER A 84 12.14 -21.46 8.75
N SER A 85 12.12 -22.01 7.53
CA SER A 85 11.86 -21.24 6.31
C SER A 85 10.45 -20.62 6.34
N LYS A 86 9.44 -21.41 6.73
CA LYS A 86 8.05 -20.94 6.81
C LYS A 86 7.85 -19.87 7.89
N GLU A 87 8.55 -19.97 9.02
CA GLU A 87 8.56 -18.91 10.04
C GLU A 87 9.15 -17.60 9.49
N GLY A 88 10.22 -17.68 8.68
CA GLY A 88 10.79 -16.53 7.98
C GLY A 88 9.82 -15.87 6.99
N GLU A 89 9.13 -16.68 6.18
CA GLU A 89 8.07 -16.20 5.27
C GLU A 89 6.94 -15.50 6.03
N ILE A 90 6.47 -16.08 7.14
CA ILE A 90 5.42 -15.50 7.99
C ILE A 90 5.85 -14.13 8.54
N ASN A 91 7.08 -14.01 9.03
CA ASN A 91 7.58 -12.74 9.55
C ASN A 91 7.68 -11.66 8.46
N THR A 92 8.08 -12.06 7.26
CA THR A 92 8.12 -11.16 6.09
C THR A 92 6.72 -10.68 5.71
N LEU A 93 5.75 -11.59 5.64
CA LEU A 93 4.36 -11.25 5.35
C LEU A 93 3.74 -10.34 6.42
N LYS A 94 4.02 -10.59 7.70
CA LYS A 94 3.57 -9.71 8.79
C LYS A 94 4.10 -8.28 8.63
N ALA A 95 5.39 -8.13 8.31
CA ALA A 95 5.99 -6.82 8.08
C ALA A 95 5.36 -6.10 6.87
N GLN A 96 5.07 -6.83 5.79
CA GLN A 96 4.37 -6.28 4.63
C GLN A 96 2.95 -5.81 4.95
N VAL A 97 2.20 -6.57 5.75
CA VAL A 97 0.85 -6.18 6.20
C VAL A 97 0.91 -4.90 7.04
N GLU A 98 1.89 -4.78 7.94
CA GLU A 98 2.06 -3.57 8.75
C GLU A 98 2.38 -2.33 7.89
N ASP A 99 3.24 -2.46 6.89
CA ASP A 99 3.57 -1.39 5.94
C ASP A 99 2.35 -0.97 5.10
N ILE A 100 1.57 -1.94 4.60
CA ILE A 100 0.33 -1.67 3.87
C ILE A 100 -0.69 -0.94 4.75
N ASN A 101 -0.83 -1.34 6.01
CA ASN A 101 -1.75 -0.67 6.94
C ASN A 101 -1.34 0.79 7.17
N LYS A 102 -0.05 1.07 7.37
CA LYS A 102 0.45 2.46 7.50
C LYS A 102 0.16 3.28 6.25
N LYS A 103 0.41 2.73 5.06
CA LYS A 103 0.07 3.40 3.78
C LYS A 103 -1.42 3.66 3.64
N ASN A 104 -2.27 2.72 4.06
CA ASN A 104 -3.72 2.90 4.03
C ASN A 104 -4.17 4.03 4.98
N GLU A 105 -3.58 4.12 6.18
CA GLU A 105 -3.84 5.22 7.11
C GLU A 105 -3.42 6.57 6.53
N GLU A 106 -2.23 6.66 5.93
CA GLU A 106 -1.74 7.86 5.24
C GLU A 106 -2.68 8.30 4.11
N ILE A 107 -3.09 7.36 3.25
CA ILE A 107 -4.02 7.64 2.15
C ILE A 107 -5.37 8.10 2.70
N THR A 108 -5.90 7.45 3.74
CA THR A 108 -7.17 7.80 4.37
C THR A 108 -7.14 9.23 4.91
N ASN A 109 -6.06 9.61 5.60
CA ASN A 109 -5.87 10.97 6.10
C ASN A 109 -5.79 11.98 4.95
N SER A 110 -5.04 11.67 3.88
CA SER A 110 -4.94 12.55 2.71
C SER A 110 -6.29 12.75 2.01
N ILE A 111 -7.14 11.71 1.95
CA ILE A 111 -8.50 11.82 1.42
C ILE A 111 -9.33 12.77 2.29
N ALA A 112 -9.31 12.60 3.61
CA ALA A 112 -10.06 13.45 4.53
C ALA A 112 -9.64 14.94 4.45
N GLU A 113 -8.34 15.21 4.31
CA GLU A 113 -7.83 16.56 4.08
C GLU A 113 -8.34 17.15 2.75
N LYS A 114 -8.29 16.37 1.67
CA LYS A 114 -8.77 16.80 0.35
C LYS A 114 -10.27 17.05 0.34
N ASP A 115 -11.07 16.19 0.98
CA ASP A 115 -12.52 16.35 1.11
C ASP A 115 -12.86 17.63 1.88
N SER A 116 -12.13 17.90 2.97
CA SER A 116 -12.28 19.15 3.72
C SER A 116 -11.96 20.37 2.85
N LYS A 117 -10.89 20.29 2.03
CA LYS A 117 -10.53 21.37 1.11
C LYS A 117 -11.55 21.58 0.00
N ILE A 118 -12.11 20.50 -0.54
CA ILE A 118 -13.20 20.56 -1.54
C ILE A 118 -14.41 21.27 -0.94
N LYS A 119 -14.78 20.94 0.30
CA LYS A 119 -15.89 21.62 0.99
C LYS A 119 -15.63 23.12 1.15
N GLU A 120 -14.45 23.53 1.63
CA GLU A 120 -14.08 24.94 1.73
C GLU A 120 -14.17 25.68 0.40
N LEU A 121 -13.69 25.06 -0.68
CA LEU A 121 -13.73 25.65 -2.02
C LEU A 121 -15.16 25.78 -2.54
N ASN A 122 -16.02 24.78 -2.30
CA ASN A 122 -17.43 24.84 -2.68
C ASN A 122 -18.18 25.93 -1.91
N ASP A 123 -17.93 26.07 -0.60
CA ASP A 123 -18.53 27.14 0.22
C ASP A 123 -18.09 28.52 -0.29
N ALA A 124 -16.80 28.67 -0.62
CA ALA A 124 -16.27 29.91 -1.20
C ALA A 124 -16.86 30.22 -2.58
N LEU A 125 -17.07 29.20 -3.42
CA LEU A 125 -17.71 29.35 -4.73
C LEU A 125 -19.15 29.85 -4.58
N ALA A 126 -19.93 29.22 -3.70
CA ALA A 126 -21.31 29.61 -3.43
C ALA A 126 -21.43 31.06 -2.92
N GLU A 127 -20.48 31.52 -2.10
CA GLU A 127 -20.45 32.91 -1.66
C GLU A 127 -20.10 33.87 -2.80
N LYS A 128 -19.17 33.50 -3.68
CA LYS A 128 -18.85 34.29 -4.88
C LYS A 128 -20.03 34.39 -5.82
N ASP A 129 -20.79 33.32 -6.03
CA ASP A 129 -21.99 33.33 -6.87
C ASP A 129 -23.03 34.33 -6.34
N LYS A 130 -23.30 34.35 -5.03
CA LYS A 130 -24.18 35.36 -4.42
C LYS A 130 -23.69 36.79 -4.62
N ILE A 131 -22.38 37.03 -4.51
CA ILE A 131 -21.78 38.34 -4.74
C ILE A 131 -21.99 38.77 -6.19
N VAL A 132 -21.80 37.85 -7.15
CA VAL A 132 -22.03 38.10 -8.58
C VAL A 132 -23.50 38.43 -8.85
N GLU A 133 -24.44 37.66 -8.32
CA GLU A 133 -25.87 37.95 -8.42
C GLU A 133 -26.22 39.34 -7.88
N ALA A 134 -25.71 39.69 -6.69
CA ALA A 134 -25.94 40.99 -6.07
C ALA A 134 -25.33 42.14 -6.88
N GLN A 135 -24.14 41.94 -7.47
CA GLN A 135 -23.50 42.92 -8.33
C GLN A 135 -24.28 43.12 -9.64
N ASN A 136 -24.75 42.04 -10.26
CA ASN A 136 -25.57 42.12 -11.47
C ASN A 136 -26.87 42.89 -11.23
N ALA A 137 -27.55 42.65 -10.11
CA ALA A 137 -28.76 43.39 -9.74
C ALA A 137 -28.50 44.91 -9.59
N LYS A 138 -27.37 45.30 -8.97
CA LYS A 138 -26.96 46.71 -8.87
C LYS A 138 -26.64 47.34 -10.22
N ILE A 139 -26.02 46.57 -11.12
CA ILE A 139 -25.74 47.03 -12.49
C ILE A 139 -27.06 47.29 -13.22
N GLU A 140 -28.02 46.37 -13.17
CA GLU A 140 -29.34 46.56 -13.77
C GLU A 140 -30.09 47.78 -13.21
N GLU A 141 -29.99 48.02 -11.90
CA GLU A 141 -30.56 49.21 -11.26
C GLU A 141 -29.89 50.50 -11.77
N SER A 142 -28.55 50.53 -11.79
CA SER A 142 -27.78 51.68 -12.27
C SER A 142 -28.06 51.98 -13.75
N GLU A 143 -28.23 50.94 -14.59
CA GLU A 143 -28.60 51.08 -16.00
C GLU A 143 -30.01 51.69 -16.17
N LYS A 144 -30.97 51.31 -15.32
CA LYS A 144 -32.31 51.91 -15.27
C LYS A 144 -32.26 53.38 -14.88
N GLU A 145 -31.48 53.74 -13.86
CA GLU A 145 -31.27 55.14 -13.48
C GLU A 145 -30.63 55.96 -14.61
N LEU A 146 -29.58 55.45 -15.24
CA LEU A 146 -28.93 56.10 -16.38
C LEU A 146 -29.87 56.31 -17.56
N THR A 147 -30.74 55.34 -17.85
CA THR A 147 -31.75 55.48 -18.92
C THR A 147 -32.84 56.49 -18.57
N ALA A 148 -33.23 56.60 -17.31
CA ALA A 148 -34.16 57.63 -16.83
C ALA A 148 -33.55 59.05 -16.88
N LEU A 149 -32.23 59.16 -16.71
CA LEU A 149 -31.48 60.42 -16.79
C LEU A 149 -31.11 60.84 -18.22
N LYS A 150 -31.50 60.08 -19.27
CA LYS A 150 -31.28 60.51 -20.65
C LYS A 150 -31.89 61.91 -20.87
N PRO A 151 -31.14 62.86 -21.45
CA PRO A 151 -31.62 64.21 -21.61
C PRO A 151 -32.87 64.20 -22.48
N VAL A 152 -33.89 64.94 -22.03
CA VAL A 152 -35.04 65.32 -22.85
C VAL A 152 -34.49 65.84 -24.16
N ALA A 153 -34.98 65.27 -25.27
CA ALA A 153 -34.57 65.65 -26.62
C ALA A 153 -34.43 67.18 -26.71
N PRO A 154 -33.41 67.72 -27.41
CA PRO A 154 -33.29 69.15 -27.57
C PRO A 154 -34.57 69.64 -28.23
N THR A 155 -35.46 70.24 -27.44
CA THR A 155 -36.52 71.05 -27.98
C THR A 155 -35.81 72.15 -28.73
N THR A 156 -36.13 72.26 -30.02
CA THR A 156 -35.63 73.31 -30.89
C THR A 156 -36.13 74.64 -30.34
N TYR A 157 -35.41 75.22 -29.39
CA TYR A 157 -35.54 76.61 -29.03
C TYR A 157 -35.04 77.43 -30.22
N SER A 158 -35.96 77.83 -31.09
CA SER A 158 -35.73 78.89 -32.05
C SER A 158 -35.31 80.14 -31.28
N SER A 159 -34.14 80.70 -31.61
CA SER A 159 -33.60 81.93 -31.00
C SER A 159 -34.46 83.18 -31.29
N GLU A 160 -35.45 83.08 -32.17
CA GLU A 160 -36.31 84.20 -32.59
C GLU A 160 -37.38 84.57 -31.57
N GLU A 161 -37.69 83.71 -30.59
CA GLU A 161 -38.75 83.96 -29.60
C GLU A 161 -38.28 84.65 -28.32
N ARG A 162 -36.96 84.84 -28.12
CA ARG A 162 -36.43 85.49 -26.90
C ARG A 162 -36.36 87.02 -26.99
N LEU A 163 -36.49 87.59 -28.18
CA LEU A 163 -36.36 89.03 -28.38
C LEU A 163 -37.74 89.69 -28.27
N MET A 164 -37.89 90.61 -27.32
CA MET A 164 -39.12 91.33 -27.02
C MET A 164 -38.88 92.84 -27.14
N CYS A 165 -39.79 93.57 -27.80
CA CYS A 165 -39.79 95.02 -27.81
C CYS A 165 -39.98 95.57 -26.39
N PRO A 166 -39.01 96.30 -25.82
CA PRO A 166 -39.11 96.87 -24.48
C PRO A 166 -40.26 97.87 -24.33
N SER A 167 -40.72 98.47 -25.44
CA SER A 167 -41.76 99.51 -25.41
C SER A 167 -43.19 98.98 -25.52
N CYS A 168 -43.44 97.82 -26.13
CA CYS A 168 -44.81 97.32 -26.33
C CYS A 168 -44.99 95.80 -26.21
N GLY A 169 -43.92 95.06 -25.90
CA GLY A 169 -43.97 93.61 -25.71
C GLY A 169 -44.08 92.77 -26.99
N ALA A 170 -43.98 93.37 -28.18
CA ALA A 170 -44.00 92.62 -29.44
C ALA A 170 -42.77 91.71 -29.58
N VAL A 171 -42.96 90.48 -30.08
CA VAL A 171 -41.91 89.44 -30.17
C VAL A 171 -41.81 88.86 -31.58
N GLY A 172 -40.70 88.21 -31.89
CA GLY A 172 -40.51 87.44 -33.14
C GLY A 172 -40.68 88.29 -34.40
N LYS A 173 -41.64 87.91 -35.26
CA LYS A 173 -41.85 88.52 -36.60
C LYS A 173 -42.16 90.03 -36.59
N ASP A 174 -42.59 90.55 -35.43
CA ASP A 174 -42.87 91.97 -35.21
C ASP A 174 -41.60 92.81 -34.93
N LEU A 175 -40.43 92.17 -34.82
CA LEU A 175 -39.13 92.83 -34.70
C LEU A 175 -38.37 92.70 -36.02
N LYS A 176 -37.78 93.80 -36.48
CA LYS A 176 -36.92 93.83 -37.67
C LYS A 176 -35.51 94.25 -37.25
N SER A 177 -34.50 93.43 -37.53
CA SER A 177 -33.11 93.85 -37.35
C SER A 177 -32.65 94.66 -38.55
N GLU A 178 -32.14 95.86 -38.28
CA GLU A 178 -31.59 96.78 -39.28
C GLU A 178 -30.22 97.28 -38.84
N GLU A 179 -29.41 97.75 -39.79
CA GLU A 179 -28.11 98.35 -39.49
C GLU A 179 -28.28 99.79 -38.97
N ASP A 180 -27.74 100.06 -37.79
CA ASP A 180 -27.64 101.38 -37.21
C ASP A 180 -26.46 102.15 -37.83
N LYS A 181 -26.75 102.86 -38.91
CA LYS A 181 -25.76 103.68 -39.63
C LYS A 181 -25.14 104.80 -38.80
N THR A 182 -25.70 105.12 -37.63
CA THR A 182 -25.12 106.10 -36.70
C THR A 182 -24.01 105.51 -35.85
N LYS A 183 -23.93 104.18 -35.75
CA LYS A 183 -22.99 103.46 -34.91
C LYS A 183 -22.13 102.50 -35.74
N VAL A 184 -21.00 103.01 -36.22
CA VAL A 184 -19.97 102.19 -36.88
C VAL A 184 -19.24 101.36 -35.81
N LEU A 185 -19.22 100.04 -35.99
CA LEU A 185 -18.46 99.13 -35.12
C LEU A 185 -16.99 99.06 -35.54
N SER A 186 -16.75 98.88 -36.84
CA SER A 186 -15.40 98.73 -37.39
C SER A 186 -15.41 98.98 -38.90
N TYR A 187 -14.24 99.22 -39.50
CA TYR A 187 -14.08 99.28 -40.95
C TYR A 187 -13.41 98.00 -41.46
N VAL A 188 -13.97 97.39 -42.51
CA VAL A 188 -13.33 96.29 -43.24
C VAL A 188 -12.93 96.84 -44.59
N GLY A 189 -11.66 97.23 -44.71
CA GLY A 189 -11.17 98.04 -45.85
C GLY A 189 -11.74 99.46 -45.82
N HIS A 190 -12.31 99.93 -46.92
CA HIS A 190 -12.96 101.25 -47.02
C HIS A 190 -14.47 101.23 -46.74
N THR A 191 -15.03 100.08 -46.35
CA THR A 191 -16.47 99.93 -46.08
C THR A 191 -16.73 99.87 -44.57
N PRO A 192 -17.56 100.78 -44.01
CA PRO A 192 -17.97 100.73 -42.61
C PRO A 192 -18.91 99.56 -42.33
N MET A 193 -18.66 98.83 -41.25
CA MET A 193 -19.61 97.88 -40.65
C MET A 193 -20.35 98.55 -39.50
N TYR A 194 -21.67 98.52 -39.57
CA TYR A 194 -22.56 99.16 -38.60
C TYR A 194 -23.08 98.17 -37.55
N ALA A 195 -23.42 98.69 -36.38
CA ALA A 195 -24.11 97.90 -35.36
C ALA A 195 -25.49 97.48 -35.85
N LYS A 196 -26.04 96.37 -35.38
CA LYS A 196 -27.44 96.03 -35.63
C LYS A 196 -28.30 96.58 -34.50
N LYS A 197 -29.43 97.17 -34.86
CA LYS A 197 -30.53 97.55 -33.96
C LYS A 197 -31.80 96.81 -34.36
N ASN A 198 -32.71 96.60 -33.42
CA ASN A 198 -34.01 96.00 -33.67
C ASN A 198 -35.08 97.08 -33.61
N VAL A 199 -35.86 97.16 -34.68
CA VAL A 199 -36.98 98.09 -34.80
C VAL A 199 -38.27 97.31 -34.65
N CYS A 200 -39.10 97.73 -33.70
CA CYS A 200 -40.42 97.16 -33.52
C CYS A 200 -41.38 97.67 -34.59
N LYS A 201 -41.92 96.78 -35.42
CA LYS A 201 -42.89 97.12 -36.47
C LYS A 201 -44.24 97.61 -35.91
N LYS A 202 -44.55 97.33 -34.64
CA LYS A 202 -45.81 97.74 -33.99
C LYS A 202 -45.78 99.14 -33.41
N CYS A 203 -44.70 99.52 -32.74
CA CYS A 203 -44.61 100.82 -32.04
C CYS A 203 -43.50 101.73 -32.57
N GLY A 204 -42.66 101.24 -33.49
CA GLY A 204 -41.53 102.01 -34.05
C GLY A 204 -40.32 102.13 -33.12
N TYR A 205 -40.37 101.57 -31.91
CA TYR A 205 -39.26 101.65 -30.95
C TYR A 205 -38.02 100.87 -31.43
N GLU A 206 -36.85 101.49 -31.32
CA GLU A 206 -35.56 100.96 -31.75
C GLU A 206 -34.68 100.60 -30.53
N PHE A 207 -34.11 99.38 -30.49
CA PHE A 207 -33.30 98.89 -29.37
C PHE A 207 -32.26 97.83 -29.76
#